data_AF-A0A0J8SW48-F1
#
_entry.id   AF-A0A0J8SW48-F1
#
_cell.length_a   1.000
_cell.length_b   1.000
_cell.length_c   1.000
_cell.angle_alpha   90.00
_cell.angle_beta   90.00
_cell.angle_gamma   90.00
#
_symmetry.space_group_name_H-M   'P 1'
#
loop_
_entity.id
_entity.type
_entity.pdbx_description
1 polymer ?
#
loop_
_entity_poly.entity_id
_entity_poly.type
_entity_poly.pdbx_seq_one_letter_code
_entity_poly.pdbx_strand_id
1 'polypeptide(L)' 'MSKELVVKTNRLNQAFQTLSLSEFHIVQLAIVDARHTGTGLSTDTPLRIDELRYAEVFGTTRQNADQRMKEAECSWPL' A
#
# COMPACT_ATOMS: atom_id res chain seq x y z
N MET A 1 24.33 -0.12 -14.07
CA MET A 1 23.14 0.42 -13.36
C MET A 1 23.50 1.81 -12.85
N SER A 2 22.74 2.86 -13.18
CA SER A 2 23.11 4.25 -12.89
C SER A 2 23.02 4.57 -11.39
N LYS A 3 23.98 5.36 -10.87
CA LYS A 3 24.06 5.73 -9.44
C LYS A 3 22.76 6.33 -8.90
N GLU A 4 22.06 7.11 -9.72
CA GLU A 4 20.76 7.70 -9.37
C GLU A 4 19.68 6.64 -9.10
N LEU A 5 19.63 5.58 -9.91
CA LEU A 5 18.68 4.49 -9.71
C LEU A 5 18.97 3.74 -8.40
N VAL A 6 20.25 3.50 -8.11
CA VAL A 6 20.67 2.87 -6.83
C VAL A 6 20.23 3.71 -5.63
N VAL A 7 20.41 5.03 -5.69
CA VAL A 7 20.00 5.94 -4.61
C VAL A 7 18.47 5.98 -4.46
N LYS A 8 17.71 6.02 -5.57
CA LYS A 8 16.24 5.98 -5.54
C LYS A 8 15.71 4.68 -4.94
N THR A 9 16.26 3.53 -5.35
CA THR A 9 15.86 2.23 -4.81
C THR A 9 16.15 2.11 -3.32
N ASN A 10 17.30 2.61 -2.85
CA ASN A 10 17.62 2.62 -1.42
C ASN A 10 16.67 3.49 -0.60
N ARG A 11 16.31 4.67 -1.10
CA ARG A 11 15.32 5.54 -0.45
C ARG A 11 13.95 4.89 -0.38
N LEU A 12 13.52 4.20 -1.44
CA LEU A 12 12.27 3.47 -1.45
C LEU A 12 12.27 2.34 -0.40
N ASN A 13 13.35 1.56 -0.34
CA ASN A 13 13.50 0.51 0.67
C ASN A 13 13.44 1.07 2.11
N GLN A 14 14.02 2.25 2.35
CA GLN A 14 13.94 2.93 3.64
C GLN A 14 12.52 3.40 3.94
N ALA A 15 11.82 3.98 2.97
CA ALA A 15 10.43 4.41 3.15
C ALA A 15 9.51 3.23 3.51
N PHE A 16 9.72 2.06 2.92
CA PHE A 16 8.97 0.85 3.28
C PHE A 16 9.22 0.37 4.73
N GLN A 17 10.43 0.60 5.26
CA GLN A 17 10.79 0.21 6.64
C GLN A 17 10.14 1.12 7.69
N THR A 18 9.68 2.30 7.31
CA THR A 18 9.03 3.26 8.22
C THR A 18 7.51 3.14 8.25
N LEU A 19 6.92 2.38 7.33
CA LEU A 19 5.47 2.16 7.30
C LEU A 19 5.02 1.28 8.46
N SER A 20 3.87 1.61 9.04
CA SER A 20 3.11 0.69 9.87
C SER A 20 2.69 -0.54 9.06
N LEU A 21 2.33 -1.62 9.76
CA LEU A 21 1.88 -2.85 9.11
C LEU A 21 0.66 -2.61 8.21
N SER A 22 -0.28 -1.76 8.66
CA SER A 22 -1.50 -1.42 7.92
C SER A 22 -1.17 -0.65 6.64
N GLU A 23 -0.28 0.34 6.69
CA GLU A 23 0.18 1.09 5.51
C GLU A 23 0.94 0.17 4.52
N PHE A 24 1.79 -0.71 5.03
CA PHE A 24 2.51 -1.67 4.22
C PHE A 24 1.55 -2.60 3.45
N HIS A 25 0.52 -3.12 4.12
CA HIS A 25 -0.51 -3.95 3.51
C HIS A 25 -1.31 -3.22 2.43
N ILE A 26 -1.69 -1.95 2.67
CA ILE A 26 -2.35 -1.09 1.66
C ILE A 26 -1.50 -0.99 0.38
N VAL A 27 -0.19 -0.74 0.53
CA VAL A 27 0.73 -0.63 -0.62
C VAL A 27 0.89 -1.97 -1.34
N GLN A 28 0.96 -3.08 -0.62
CA GLN A 28 1.03 -4.41 -1.25
C GLN A 28 -0.23 -4.70 -2.08
N LEU A 29 -1.41 -4.42 -1.52
CA LEU A 29 -2.69 -4.63 -2.20
C LEU A 29 -2.76 -3.78 -3.47
N ALA A 30 -2.35 -2.51 -3.38
CA ALA A 30 -2.27 -1.59 -4.52
C ALA A 30 -1.43 -2.13 -5.68
N ILE A 31 -0.25 -2.66 -5.37
CA ILE A 31 0.67 -3.20 -6.36
C ILE A 31 0.07 -4.45 -7.02
N VAL A 32 -0.56 -5.32 -6.23
CA VAL A 32 -1.18 -6.55 -6.73
C VAL A 32 -2.35 -6.21 -7.67
N ASP A 33 -3.24 -5.30 -7.26
CA ASP A 33 -4.41 -4.93 -8.05
C ASP A 33 -4.02 -4.18 -9.34
N ALA A 34 -3.04 -3.28 -9.28
CA ALA A 34 -2.49 -2.60 -10.46
C ALA A 34 -1.88 -3.58 -11.47
N ARG A 35 -1.28 -4.67 -10.99
CA ARG A 35 -0.74 -5.74 -11.85
C ARG A 35 -1.86 -6.58 -12.46
N HIS A 36 -2.88 -6.94 -11.68
CA HIS A 36 -4.00 -7.74 -12.18
C HIS A 36 -4.83 -7.00 -13.24
N THR A 37 -5.03 -5.70 -13.06
CA THR A 37 -5.80 -4.85 -13.98
C THR A 37 -5.01 -4.39 -15.19
N GLY A 38 -3.68 -4.44 -15.14
CA GLY A 38 -2.79 -3.96 -16.21
C GLY A 38 -2.81 -2.43 -16.38
N THR A 39 -3.48 -1.70 -15.49
CA THR A 39 -3.57 -0.23 -15.56
C THR A 39 -2.36 0.47 -14.95
N GLY A 40 -1.52 -0.26 -14.21
CA GLY A 40 -0.40 0.32 -13.48
C GLY A 40 -0.85 1.22 -12.32
N LEU A 41 0.09 1.98 -11.75
CA LEU A 41 -0.16 2.98 -10.72
C LEU A 41 0.15 4.36 -11.31
N SER A 42 -0.80 5.29 -11.20
CA SER A 42 -0.66 6.69 -11.60
C SER A 42 -1.04 7.61 -10.44
N THR A 43 -0.42 8.79 -10.36
CA THR A 43 -0.80 9.84 -9.41
C THR A 43 -2.14 10.48 -9.73
N ASP A 44 -2.65 10.30 -10.96
CA ASP A 44 -3.89 10.92 -11.43
C ASP A 44 -5.13 10.06 -11.14
N THR A 45 -4.92 8.77 -10.84
CA THR A 45 -6.00 7.81 -10.62
C THR A 45 -5.94 7.29 -9.18
N PRO A 46 -6.91 7.65 -8.33
CA PRO A 46 -6.99 7.11 -6.98
C PRO A 46 -7.10 5.59 -7.03
N LEU A 47 -6.33 4.94 -6.17
CA LEU A 47 -6.47 3.52 -5.95
C LEU A 47 -7.64 3.27 -4.98
N ARG A 48 -8.57 2.41 -5.36
CA ARG A 48 -9.70 2.02 -4.50
C ARG A 48 -9.43 0.63 -3.92
N ILE A 49 -9.42 0.54 -2.59
CA ILE A 49 -9.29 -0.70 -1.85
C ILE A 49 -10.59 -0.96 -1.09
N ASP A 50 -11.11 -2.19 -1.18
CA ASP A 50 -12.28 -2.63 -0.43
C ASP A 50 -11.86 -3.41 0.82
N GLU A 51 -12.51 -3.15 1.95
CA GLU A 51 -12.30 -3.82 3.23
C GLU A 51 -12.51 -5.34 3.17
N LEU A 52 -13.43 -5.82 2.34
CA LEU A 52 -13.62 -7.26 2.09
C LEU A 52 -12.41 -7.85 1.36
N ARG A 53 -11.85 -7.11 0.40
CA ARG A 53 -10.66 -7.54 -0.34
C ARG A 53 -9.43 -7.58 0.57
N TYR A 54 -9.26 -6.57 1.41
CA TYR A 54 -8.23 -6.56 2.44
C TYR A 54 -8.40 -7.76 3.39
N ALA A 55 -9.63 -8.01 3.85
CA ALA A 55 -9.94 -9.12 4.75
C ALA A 55 -9.61 -10.49 4.13
N GLU A 56 -9.96 -10.69 2.86
CA GLU A 56 -9.67 -11.89 2.09
C GLU A 56 -8.16 -12.12 1.96
N VAL A 57 -7.41 -11.10 1.51
CA VAL A 57 -5.98 -11.24 1.21
C VAL A 57 -5.15 -11.46 2.48
N PHE A 58 -5.50 -10.79 3.58
CA PHE A 58 -4.74 -10.87 4.83
C PHE A 58 -5.37 -11.82 5.87
N GLY A 59 -6.40 -12.58 5.50
CA GLY A 59 -7.02 -13.59 6.36
C GLY A 59 -7.58 -13.01 7.67
N THR A 60 -8.30 -11.89 7.58
CA THR A 60 -8.88 -11.21 8.74
C THR A 60 -10.40 -11.00 8.60
N THR A 61 -11.04 -10.43 9.62
CA THR A 61 -12.47 -10.09 9.55
C THR A 61 -12.67 -8.76 8.83
N ARG A 62 -13.83 -8.58 8.18
CA ARG A 62 -14.22 -7.30 7.56
C ARG A 62 -14.07 -6.12 8.52
N GLN A 63 -14.48 -6.31 9.78
CA GLN A 63 -14.46 -5.25 10.79
C GLN A 63 -13.03 -4.88 11.21
N ASN A 64 -12.13 -5.86 11.31
CA ASN A 64 -10.71 -5.57 11.54
C ASN A 64 -10.07 -4.94 10.30
N ALA A 65 -10.44 -5.35 9.09
CA ALA A 65 -9.98 -4.72 7.86
C ALA A 65 -10.35 -3.23 7.78
N ASP A 66 -11.62 -2.88 8.02
CA ASP A 66 -12.09 -1.49 8.07
C ASP A 66 -11.30 -0.66 9.10
N GLN A 67 -11.09 -1.19 10.30
CA GLN A 67 -10.28 -0.53 11.34
C GLN A 67 -8.83 -0.30 10.88
N ARG A 68 -8.18 -1.30 10.29
CA ARG A 68 -6.79 -1.21 9.82
C ARG A 68 -6.63 -0.22 8.67
N MET A 69 -7.61 -0.18 7.76
CA MET A 69 -7.63 0.78 6.66
C MET A 69 -7.76 2.22 7.19
N LYS A 70 -8.67 2.47 8.14
CA LYS A 70 -8.81 3.78 8.81
C LYS A 70 -7.53 4.19 9.54
N GLU A 71 -6.88 3.26 10.23
CA GLU A 71 -5.59 3.51 10.89
C GLU A 71 -4.52 3.92 9.89
N ALA A 72 -4.43 3.24 8.74
CA ALA A 72 -3.47 3.57 7.69
C ALA A 72 -3.73 4.95 7.08
N GLU A 73 -4.99 5.35 6.90
CA GLU A 73 -5.35 6.68 6.39
C GLU A 73 -5.07 7.80 7.42
N CYS A 74 -5.35 7.56 8.70
CA CYS A 74 -5.18 8.54 9.77
C CYS A 74 -3.73 8.66 10.30
N SER A 75 -2.82 7.78 9.90
CA SER A 75 -1.43 7.74 10.37
C SER A 75 -0.56 8.89 9.81
N TRP A 76 -1.11 9.78 8.97
CA TRP A 76 -0.37 10.94 8.47
C TRP A 76 -0.22 12.01 9.57
N PRO A 77 1.00 12.39 9.97
CA PRO A 77 1.17 13.53 10.86
C PRO A 77 0.79 14.81 10.09
N LEU A 78 -0.07 15.64 10.69
CA LEU A 78 -0.30 17.02 10.26
C LEU A 78 1.03 17.80 10.21
#